data_AF-A0A6J6EPT0-F1
#
_entry.id   AF-A0A6J6EPT0-F1
#
_cell.length_a   1.000
_cell.length_b   1.000
_cell.length_c   1.000
_cell.angle_alpha   90.00
_cell.angle_beta   90.00
_cell.angle_gamma   90.00
#
_symmetry.space_group_name_H-M   'P 1'
#
loop_
_entity.id
_entity.type
_entity.pdbx_description
1 polymer ?
#
loop_
_entity_poly.entity_id
_entity_poly.type
_entity_poly.pdbx_seq_one_letter_code
_entity_poly.pdbx_strand_id
1 'polypeptide(L)'
;MTDEGREKFEHSYDDLAVAALRFISAREGAHLVSEFAQSRADEIARKAFPILTKAKNKSAALADFLTEEGYASTIHSRGQGEELCQHHCPIAHVASEFPQLCEAETELFSKLLGTHVQRLATIAHGDGVCTTFIPQVKSTQVKPQAKQLSSGKARS
;
A
#
# COMPACT_ATOMS: atom_id res chain seq x y z
N MET A 1 -9.51 -20.53 -24.49
CA MET A 1 -8.17 -19.95 -24.25
C MET A 1 -7.39 -20.96 -23.41
N THR A 2 -6.25 -21.43 -23.88
CA THR A 2 -5.36 -22.33 -23.12
C THR A 2 -4.50 -21.50 -22.16
N ASP A 3 -4.01 -22.11 -21.08
CA ASP A 3 -3.25 -21.40 -20.05
C ASP A 3 -1.88 -20.92 -20.59
N GLU A 4 -1.24 -21.69 -21.47
CA GLU A 4 -0.05 -21.26 -22.23
C GLU A 4 -0.31 -20.04 -23.15
N GLY A 5 -1.54 -19.92 -23.65
CA GLY A 5 -1.94 -18.75 -24.42
C GLY A 5 -2.02 -17.52 -23.53
N ARG A 6 -2.67 -17.65 -22.35
CA ARG A 6 -2.81 -16.58 -21.36
C ARG A 6 -1.47 -16.06 -20.87
N GLU A 7 -0.54 -16.95 -20.50
CA GLU A 7 0.79 -16.56 -20.03
C GLU A 7 1.58 -15.76 -21.08
N LYS A 8 1.54 -16.18 -22.36
CA LYS A 8 2.20 -15.43 -23.45
C LYS A 8 1.58 -14.05 -23.69
N PHE A 9 0.27 -13.89 -23.52
CA PHE A 9 -0.39 -12.60 -23.66
C PHE A 9 -0.09 -11.67 -22.48
N GLU A 10 -0.07 -12.19 -21.24
CA GLU A 10 0.27 -11.41 -20.04
C GLU A 10 1.65 -10.75 -20.18
N HIS A 11 2.65 -11.51 -20.62
CA HIS A 11 3.99 -10.96 -20.89
C HIS A 11 4.00 -9.87 -21.98
N SER A 12 3.19 -10.03 -23.04
CA SER A 12 3.14 -9.03 -24.12
C SER A 12 2.51 -7.69 -23.68
N TYR A 13 1.57 -7.72 -22.73
CA TYR A 13 0.98 -6.49 -22.18
C TYR A 13 1.94 -5.79 -21.23
N ASP A 14 2.67 -6.55 -20.43
CA ASP A 14 3.70 -6.01 -19.54
C ASP A 14 4.83 -5.35 -20.35
N ASP A 15 5.30 -5.99 -21.43
CA ASP A 15 6.31 -5.42 -22.33
C ASP A 15 5.85 -4.10 -22.95
N LEU A 16 4.58 -4.02 -23.37
CA LEU A 16 4.00 -2.79 -23.92
C LEU A 16 3.92 -1.70 -22.86
N ALA A 17 3.51 -2.03 -21.63
CA ALA A 17 3.43 -1.09 -20.52
C ALA A 17 4.81 -0.56 -20.14
N VAL A 18 5.82 -1.43 -20.06
CA VAL A 18 7.22 -1.07 -19.85
C VAL A 18 7.70 -0.12 -20.94
N ALA A 19 7.49 -0.47 -22.21
CA ALA A 19 7.90 0.36 -23.34
C ALA A 19 7.25 1.77 -23.29
N ALA A 20 5.98 1.85 -22.91
CA ALA A 20 5.27 3.12 -22.77
C ALA A 20 5.86 3.98 -21.63
N LEU A 21 6.09 3.41 -20.45
CA LEU A 21 6.67 4.14 -19.32
C LEU A 21 8.12 4.55 -19.58
N ARG A 22 8.92 3.69 -20.25
CA ARG A 22 10.26 4.06 -20.74
C ARG A 22 10.21 5.25 -21.67
N PHE A 23 9.28 5.25 -22.63
CA PHE A 23 9.13 6.34 -23.59
C PHE A 23 8.78 7.66 -22.89
N ILE A 24 7.86 7.64 -21.93
CA ILE A 24 7.50 8.82 -21.13
C ILE A 24 8.71 9.31 -20.33
N SER A 25 9.37 8.41 -19.60
CA SER A 25 10.54 8.74 -18.78
C SER A 25 11.69 9.33 -19.62
N ALA A 26 11.93 8.79 -20.82
CA ALA A 26 12.99 9.25 -21.70
C ALA A 26 12.72 10.65 -22.31
N ARG A 27 11.45 11.01 -22.54
CA ARG A 27 11.09 12.29 -23.18
C ARG A 27 10.87 13.42 -22.19
N GLU A 28 10.17 13.13 -21.10
CA GLU A 28 9.68 14.14 -20.16
C GLU A 28 10.28 13.97 -18.76
N GLY A 29 10.97 12.86 -18.49
CA GLY A 29 11.67 12.59 -17.23
C GLY A 29 10.92 11.67 -16.27
N ALA A 30 11.66 11.13 -15.28
CA ALA A 30 11.16 10.13 -14.33
C ALA A 30 10.05 10.64 -13.39
N HIS A 31 9.89 11.95 -13.23
CA HIS A 31 8.84 12.53 -12.40
C HIS A 31 7.43 12.19 -12.94
N LEU A 32 7.24 12.14 -14.27
CA LEU A 32 5.96 11.74 -14.85
C LEU A 32 5.60 10.28 -14.57
N VAL A 33 6.59 9.40 -14.39
CA VAL A 33 6.33 8.02 -13.95
C VAL A 33 5.80 8.02 -12.51
N SER A 34 6.31 8.91 -11.67
CA SER A 34 5.82 9.08 -10.28
C SER A 34 4.40 9.62 -10.26
N GLU A 35 4.08 10.61 -11.11
CA GLU A 35 2.72 11.14 -11.27
C GLU A 35 1.75 10.08 -11.80
N PHE A 36 2.17 9.28 -12.77
CA PHE A 36 1.39 8.14 -13.26
C PHE A 36 1.13 7.11 -12.14
N ALA A 37 2.17 6.76 -11.37
CA ALA A 37 2.04 5.86 -10.24
C ALA A 37 1.06 6.38 -9.19
N GLN A 38 1.12 7.68 -8.88
CA GLN A 38 0.18 8.32 -7.97
C GLN A 38 -1.24 8.32 -8.53
N SER A 39 -1.43 8.66 -9.81
CA SER A 39 -2.73 8.62 -10.48
C SER A 39 -3.35 7.23 -10.39
N ARG A 40 -2.56 6.17 -10.66
CA ARG A 40 -2.99 4.78 -10.53
C ARG A 40 -3.42 4.47 -9.08
N ALA A 41 -2.60 4.86 -8.10
CA ALA A 41 -2.91 4.66 -6.70
C ALA A 41 -4.21 5.37 -6.28
N ASP A 42 -4.47 6.56 -6.79
CA ASP A 42 -5.70 7.31 -6.52
C ASP A 42 -6.94 6.63 -7.13
N GLU A 43 -6.80 5.94 -8.27
CA GLU A 43 -7.90 5.14 -8.84
C GLU A 43 -8.27 3.97 -7.92
N ILE A 44 -7.25 3.27 -7.42
CA ILE A 44 -7.43 2.18 -6.46
C ILE A 44 -8.06 2.73 -5.17
N ALA A 45 -7.59 3.89 -4.69
CA ALA A 45 -8.14 4.56 -3.51
C ALA A 45 -9.64 4.82 -3.66
N ARG A 46 -10.07 5.37 -4.81
CA ARG A 46 -11.48 5.67 -5.10
C ARG A 46 -12.38 4.43 -4.97
N LYS A 47 -11.90 3.26 -5.41
CA LYS A 47 -12.63 1.99 -5.29
C LYS A 47 -12.60 1.44 -3.85
N ALA A 48 -11.44 1.46 -3.21
CA ALA A 48 -11.22 0.86 -1.89
C ALA A 48 -11.90 1.64 -0.75
N PHE A 49 -11.87 2.97 -0.82
CA PHE A 49 -12.35 3.85 0.25
C PHE A 49 -13.79 3.57 0.74
N PRO A 50 -14.82 3.43 -0.13
CA PRO A 50 -16.18 3.13 0.33
C PRO A 50 -16.33 1.74 0.98
N ILE A 51 -15.43 0.80 0.69
CA ILE A 51 -15.40 -0.55 1.28
C ILE A 51 -14.77 -0.46 2.68
N LEU A 52 -13.57 0.12 2.76
CA LEU A 52 -12.78 0.18 4.00
C LEU A 52 -13.42 1.08 5.06
N THR A 53 -14.12 2.14 4.66
CA THR A 53 -14.80 3.04 5.62
C THR A 53 -15.93 2.36 6.39
N LYS A 54 -16.55 1.32 5.82
CA LYS A 54 -17.61 0.54 6.46
C LYS A 54 -17.09 -0.68 7.22
N ALA A 55 -15.83 -1.04 7.00
CA ALA A 55 -15.22 -2.23 7.57
C ALA A 55 -14.89 -2.05 9.05
N LYS A 56 -15.19 -3.07 9.86
CA LYS A 56 -14.75 -3.13 11.26
C LYS A 56 -13.24 -3.35 11.38
N ASN A 57 -12.70 -4.22 10.53
CA ASN A 57 -11.27 -4.42 10.37
C ASN A 57 -10.84 -3.95 8.98
N LYS A 58 -10.16 -2.80 8.93
CA LYS A 58 -9.71 -2.20 7.67
C LYS A 58 -8.61 -2.99 6.97
N SER A 59 -7.71 -3.63 7.72
CA SER A 59 -6.60 -4.40 7.14
C SER A 59 -7.11 -5.66 6.45
N ALA A 60 -8.05 -6.37 7.09
CA ALA A 60 -8.75 -7.50 6.47
C ALA A 60 -9.52 -7.08 5.21
N ALA A 61 -10.32 -6.01 5.29
CA ALA A 61 -11.06 -5.51 4.12
C ALA A 61 -10.15 -5.04 2.98
N LEU A 62 -8.96 -4.50 3.30
CA LEU A 62 -7.96 -4.15 2.30
C LEU A 62 -7.42 -5.40 1.60
N ALA A 63 -7.13 -6.48 2.33
CA ALA A 63 -6.66 -7.73 1.73
C ALA A 63 -7.72 -8.38 0.84
N ASP A 64 -8.99 -8.37 1.25
CA ASP A 64 -10.09 -8.86 0.43
C ASP A 64 -10.20 -8.06 -0.88
N PHE A 65 -10.21 -6.73 -0.78
CA PHE A 65 -10.24 -5.84 -1.95
C PHE A 65 -9.02 -6.05 -2.88
N LEU A 66 -7.81 -6.17 -2.34
CA LEU A 66 -6.61 -6.42 -3.15
C LEU A 66 -6.66 -7.79 -3.82
N THR A 67 -7.26 -8.78 -3.17
CA THR A 67 -7.50 -10.10 -3.77
C THR A 67 -8.43 -9.99 -4.97
N GLU A 68 -9.50 -9.20 -4.87
CA GLU A 68 -10.40 -8.91 -6.00
C GLU A 68 -9.69 -8.18 -7.15
N GLU A 69 -8.74 -7.29 -6.85
CA GLU A 69 -7.90 -6.63 -7.86
C GLU A 69 -6.72 -7.52 -8.35
N GLY A 70 -6.67 -8.80 -7.95
CA GLY A 70 -5.75 -9.80 -8.49
C GLY A 70 -4.42 -9.97 -7.73
N TYR A 71 -4.28 -9.40 -6.53
CA TYR A 71 -3.04 -9.49 -5.75
C TYR A 71 -2.94 -10.73 -4.83
N ALA A 72 -3.98 -11.58 -4.79
CA ALA A 72 -4.05 -12.77 -3.94
C ALA A 72 -3.53 -12.51 -2.52
N SER A 73 -4.24 -11.67 -1.76
CA SER A 73 -3.73 -11.07 -0.53
C SER A 73 -4.27 -11.74 0.74
N THR A 74 -3.42 -11.83 1.77
CA THR A 74 -3.77 -12.38 3.09
C THR A 74 -3.32 -11.46 4.23
N ILE A 75 -3.97 -11.55 5.38
CA ILE A 75 -3.58 -10.88 6.62
C ILE A 75 -3.15 -11.89 7.66
N HIS A 76 -2.03 -11.61 8.34
CA HIS A 76 -1.55 -12.40 9.46
C HIS A 76 -1.26 -11.52 10.68
N SER A 77 -1.77 -11.87 11.86
CA SER A 77 -1.38 -11.19 13.11
C SER A 77 0.08 -11.48 13.47
N ARG A 78 0.85 -10.43 13.78
CA ARG A 78 2.29 -10.51 14.04
C ARG A 78 2.72 -9.54 15.13
N GLY A 79 3.00 -10.06 16.31
CA GLY A 79 3.51 -9.27 17.44
C GLY A 79 2.61 -8.07 17.76
N GLN A 80 3.12 -6.86 17.49
CA GLN A 80 2.44 -5.58 17.73
C GLN A 80 1.66 -5.06 16.52
N GLY A 81 1.41 -5.89 15.50
CA GLY A 81 0.78 -5.48 14.26
C GLY A 81 0.18 -6.64 13.47
N GLU A 82 -0.03 -6.37 12.20
CA GLU A 82 -0.49 -7.31 11.18
C GLU A 82 0.45 -7.24 9.98
N GLU A 83 0.63 -8.35 9.28
CA GLU A 83 1.30 -8.42 7.98
C GLU A 83 0.25 -8.60 6.89
N LEU A 84 0.23 -7.68 5.93
CA LEU A 84 -0.44 -7.84 4.65
C LEU A 84 0.54 -8.48 3.67
N CYS A 85 0.21 -9.69 3.23
CA CYS A 85 0.98 -10.45 2.26
C CYS A 85 0.24 -10.47 0.92
N GLN A 86 0.88 -10.06 -0.17
CA GLN A 86 0.36 -10.18 -1.53
C GLN A 86 1.15 -11.31 -2.23
N HIS A 87 0.51 -12.46 -2.45
CA HIS A 87 1.15 -13.64 -3.05
C HIS A 87 1.24 -13.55 -4.57
N HIS A 88 0.56 -12.57 -5.16
CA HIS A 88 0.65 -12.24 -6.58
C HIS A 88 0.70 -10.72 -6.73
N CYS A 89 1.45 -10.23 -7.72
CA CYS A 89 1.46 -8.82 -8.07
C CYS A 89 1.29 -8.70 -9.58
N PRO A 90 0.12 -8.25 -10.06
CA PRO A 90 -0.21 -8.22 -11.49
C PRO A 90 0.63 -7.22 -12.29
N ILE A 91 1.42 -6.39 -11.60
CA ILE A 91 2.33 -5.41 -12.22
C ILE A 91 3.78 -5.65 -11.83
N ALA A 92 4.13 -6.83 -11.30
CA ALA A 92 5.47 -7.12 -10.79
C ALA A 92 6.58 -6.85 -11.81
N HIS A 93 6.35 -7.24 -13.07
CA HIS A 93 7.31 -7.03 -14.15
C HIS A 93 7.54 -5.54 -14.40
N VAL A 94 6.46 -4.76 -14.57
CA VAL A 94 6.54 -3.31 -14.78
C VAL A 94 7.17 -2.61 -13.57
N ALA A 95 6.76 -2.98 -12.36
CA ALA A 95 7.26 -2.39 -11.12
C ALA A 95 8.73 -2.72 -10.83
N SER A 96 9.29 -3.79 -11.42
CA SER A 96 10.71 -4.11 -11.28
C SER A 96 11.62 -3.06 -11.92
N GLU A 97 11.13 -2.39 -12.95
CA GLU A 97 11.83 -1.27 -13.60
C GLU A 97 11.37 0.10 -13.08
N PHE A 98 10.13 0.20 -12.63
CA PHE A 98 9.53 1.44 -12.13
C PHE A 98 9.07 1.31 -10.67
N PRO A 99 10.01 1.35 -9.69
CA PRO A 99 9.71 1.20 -8.26
C PRO A 99 8.69 2.21 -7.71
N GLN A 100 8.53 3.35 -8.38
CA GLN A 100 7.54 4.38 -8.04
C GLN A 100 6.12 3.80 -7.91
N LEU A 101 5.81 2.74 -8.66
CA LEU A 101 4.54 2.02 -8.57
C LEU A 101 4.34 1.35 -7.20
N CYS A 102 5.38 0.70 -6.68
CA CYS A 102 5.34 0.08 -5.35
C CYS A 102 5.35 1.12 -4.22
N GLU A 103 6.05 2.24 -4.42
CA GLU A 103 6.09 3.35 -3.46
C GLU A 103 4.71 4.00 -3.31
N ALA A 104 4.07 4.36 -4.43
CA ALA A 104 2.73 4.94 -4.44
C ALA A 104 1.67 4.01 -3.83
N GLU A 105 1.77 2.70 -4.09
CA GLU A 105 0.91 1.69 -3.47
C GLU A 105 1.12 1.62 -1.94
N THR A 106 2.37 1.67 -1.48
CA THR A 106 2.69 1.67 -0.04
C THR A 106 2.15 2.91 0.66
N GLU A 107 2.30 4.08 0.02
CA GLU A 107 1.73 5.34 0.53
C GLU A 107 0.20 5.27 0.58
N LEU A 108 -0.43 4.72 -0.47
CA LEU A 108 -1.87 4.47 -0.51
C LEU A 108 -2.34 3.60 0.67
N PHE A 109 -1.64 2.51 0.96
CA PHE A 109 -1.99 1.64 2.10
C PHE A 109 -1.95 2.42 3.41
N SER A 110 -0.93 3.28 3.60
CA SER A 110 -0.87 4.15 4.77
C SER A 110 -2.09 5.07 4.86
N LYS A 111 -2.46 5.73 3.76
CA LYS A 111 -3.63 6.63 3.68
C LYS A 111 -4.94 5.91 3.98
N LEU A 112 -5.17 4.74 3.38
CA LEU A 112 -6.41 3.97 3.55
C LEU A 112 -6.59 3.44 4.97
N LEU A 113 -5.51 2.95 5.57
CA LEU A 113 -5.52 2.39 6.92
C LEU A 113 -5.50 3.49 7.99
N GLY A 114 -4.98 4.67 7.67
CA GLY A 114 -4.85 5.78 8.62
C GLY A 114 -3.72 5.57 9.64
N THR A 115 -2.76 4.71 9.31
CA THR A 115 -1.54 4.46 10.10
C THR A 115 -0.36 4.36 9.15
N HIS A 116 0.85 4.58 9.66
CA HIS A 116 2.05 4.29 8.87
C HIS A 116 2.12 2.79 8.58
N VAL A 117 2.66 2.43 7.42
CA VAL A 117 2.94 1.04 7.06
C VAL A 117 4.39 0.92 6.61
N GLN A 118 4.94 -0.28 6.66
CA GLN A 118 6.30 -0.55 6.23
C GLN A 118 6.33 -1.72 5.25
N ARG A 119 6.80 -1.48 4.03
CA ARG A 119 7.09 -2.54 3.07
C ARG A 119 8.35 -3.29 3.51
N LEU A 120 8.24 -4.59 3.73
CA LEU A 120 9.32 -5.48 4.17
C LEU A 120 9.93 -6.29 3.03
N ALA A 121 9.10 -6.71 2.07
CA ALA A 121 9.48 -7.53 0.92
C ALA A 121 8.63 -7.13 -0.29
N THR A 122 9.17 -7.24 -1.51
CA THR A 122 8.48 -6.87 -2.75
C THR A 122 8.84 -7.83 -3.89
N ILE A 123 7.82 -8.43 -4.52
CA ILE A 123 7.98 -9.35 -5.65
C ILE A 123 8.75 -8.70 -6.81
N ALA A 124 8.50 -7.43 -7.09
CA ALA A 124 9.22 -6.66 -8.12
C ALA A 124 10.75 -6.59 -7.91
N HIS A 125 11.22 -6.78 -6.67
CA HIS A 125 12.65 -6.84 -6.33
C HIS A 125 13.19 -8.27 -6.19
N GLY A 126 12.40 -9.29 -6.54
CA GLY A 126 12.80 -10.69 -6.53
C GLY A 126 12.38 -11.49 -5.29
N ASP A 127 11.60 -10.91 -4.37
CA ASP A 127 11.01 -11.65 -3.26
C ASP A 127 9.86 -12.57 -3.74
N GLY A 128 9.54 -13.61 -2.97
CA GLY A 128 8.43 -14.51 -3.32
C GLY A 128 7.03 -13.94 -3.03
N VAL A 129 6.94 -12.95 -2.12
CA VAL A 129 5.67 -12.37 -1.64
C VAL A 129 5.92 -10.91 -1.28
N CYS A 130 5.02 -9.99 -1.67
CA CYS A 130 5.09 -8.63 -1.14
C CYS A 130 4.57 -8.65 0.30
N THR A 131 5.34 -8.13 1.26
CA THR A 131 4.92 -8.09 2.67
C THR A 131 4.93 -6.65 3.15
N THR A 132 3.79 -6.19 3.66
CA THR A 132 3.64 -4.88 4.28
C THR A 132 3.22 -5.03 5.74
N PHE A 133 4.02 -4.52 6.66
CA PHE A 133 3.70 -4.49 8.09
C PHE A 133 2.81 -3.30 8.43
N ILE A 134 1.73 -3.57 9.15
CA ILE A 134 0.72 -2.63 9.61
C ILE A 134 0.75 -2.65 11.15
N PRO A 135 1.29 -1.60 11.80
CA PRO A 135 1.36 -1.53 13.25
C PRO A 135 -0.02 -1.28 13.85
N GLN A 136 -0.34 -2.00 14.92
CA GLN A 136 -1.53 -1.76 15.73
C GLN A 136 -1.23 -0.63 16.71
N VAL A 137 -1.48 0.61 16.29
CA VAL A 137 -1.33 1.77 17.15
C VAL A 137 -2.45 1.72 18.19
N LYS A 138 -2.16 1.22 19.39
CA LYS A 138 -3.05 1.42 20.53
C LYS A 138 -3.21 2.93 20.69
N SER A 139 -4.39 3.45 20.38
CA SER A 139 -4.80 4.82 20.71
C SER A 139 -4.58 5.02 22.20
N THR A 140 -3.39 5.47 22.58
CA THR A 140 -3.12 5.91 23.93
C THR A 140 -3.78 7.28 23.99
N GLN A 141 -5.02 7.33 24.46
CA GLN A 141 -5.64 8.59 24.80
C GLN A 141 -4.77 9.22 25.89
N VAL A 142 -3.88 10.13 25.50
CA VAL A 142 -3.19 11.00 26.45
C VAL A 142 -4.27 11.91 27.02
N LYS A 143 -4.85 11.52 28.16
CA LYS A 143 -5.66 12.44 28.97
C LYS A 143 -4.78 13.65 29.29
N PRO A 144 -5.23 14.89 29.01
CA PRO A 144 -4.50 16.06 29.49
C PRO A 144 -4.49 15.99 31.02
N GLN A 145 -3.32 15.82 31.62
CA GLN A 145 -3.17 15.96 33.07
C GLN A 145 -3.47 17.42 33.42
N ALA A 146 -4.59 17.65 34.09
CA ALA A 146 -4.92 18.94 34.66
C ALA A 146 -3.81 19.32 35.65
N LYS A 147 -3.07 20.36 35.32
CA LYS A 147 -2.02 20.95 36.14
C LYS A 147 -2.69 21.58 37.37
N GLN A 148 -2.69 20.89 38.51
CA GLN A 148 -3.12 21.47 39.79
C GLN A 148 -2.13 22.59 40.17
N LEU A 149 -2.55 23.84 39.99
CA LEU A 149 -1.90 24.98 40.63
C LEU A 149 -2.18 24.90 42.14
N SER A 150 -1.14 24.66 42.94
CA SER A 150 -1.21 24.79 44.38
C SER A 150 -1.34 26.27 44.74
N SER A 151 -2.41 26.60 45.46
CA SER A 151 -2.61 27.92 46.06
C SER A 151 -1.61 28.12 47.21
N GLY A 152 -0.58 28.92 46.95
CA GLY A 152 0.31 29.43 47.99
C GLY A 152 -0.47 30.31 48.95
N LYS A 153 -0.71 29.80 50.16
CA LYS A 153 -1.26 30.56 51.29
C LYS A 153 -0.27 31.65 51.71
N ALA A 154 -0.76 32.89 51.72
CA ALA A 154 -0.15 34.03 52.38
C ALA A 154 0.14 33.73 53.86
N ARG A 155 1.30 34.17 54.35
CA ARG A 155 1.56 34.37 55.77
C ARG A 155 2.10 35.78 56.00
N SER A 156 1.51 36.37 57.04
CA SER A 156 1.71 37.70 57.63
C SER A 156 3.14 38.09 57.89
#